data_AF-A0A1Y3NCM8-F1
#
_entry.id   AF-A0A1Y3NCM8-F1
#
_cell.length_a   1.000
_cell.length_b   1.000
_cell.length_c   1.000
_cell.angle_alpha   90.00
_cell.angle_beta   90.00
_cell.angle_gamma   90.00
#
_symmetry.space_group_name_H-M   'P 1'
#
loop_
_entity.id
_entity.type
_entity.pdbx_description
1 polymer ?
#
loop_
_entity_poly.entity_id
_entity_poly.type
_entity_poly.pdbx_seq_one_letter_code
_entity_poly.pdbx_strand_id
1 'polypeptide(L)'
;MALAKGKDCVLPPVKTRDLHTRYANKPADQLGPDEHYLPRIGCYDTRNNVAKPSEFDASFFNCLSDEAVALDPRHRWILETSWEALENAGIAPNSLENTTTGVFIGINNDHEHEDLLKDCGIIPPLASHATAQSSIAGRLSYFYKLFGPSYTIDTACSTGSSALHSACQSMQCGDCDLSVVTGVKYMYSSKEFHKTCAARMTSPNGRCATFDTKADGFAQSEGCVTFVLKRLDDAVRDNDNILAVILGSASGQSGLRQSISAPSSEGQTISIKRAMKKAGITPEQVSFVEAHGTG
;
A
#
# COMPACT_ATOMS: atom_id res chain seq x y z
N MET A 1 -17.68 6.66 -6.35
CA MET A 1 -19.01 6.90 -5.72
C MET A 1 -19.09 6.65 -4.20
N ALA A 2 -18.29 5.78 -3.57
CA ALA A 2 -18.43 5.48 -2.13
C ALA A 2 -18.10 6.67 -1.20
N LEU A 3 -16.96 7.35 -1.43
CA LEU A 3 -16.56 8.54 -0.66
C LEU A 3 -17.61 9.65 -0.70
N ALA A 4 -18.07 10.01 -1.91
CA ALA A 4 -19.09 11.04 -2.10
C ALA A 4 -20.44 10.74 -1.39
N LYS A 5 -20.71 9.47 -1.07
CA LYS A 5 -21.92 9.03 -0.36
C LYS A 5 -21.70 8.82 1.14
N GLY A 6 -20.48 9.03 1.66
CA GLY A 6 -20.14 8.72 3.05
C GLY A 6 -20.39 7.25 3.40
N LYS A 7 -20.20 6.33 2.44
CA LYS A 7 -20.55 4.91 2.64
C LYS A 7 -19.54 4.22 3.55
N ASP A 8 -20.02 3.61 4.63
CA ASP A 8 -19.25 2.66 5.42
C ASP A 8 -18.97 1.39 4.59
N CYS A 9 -17.68 1.11 4.38
CA CYS A 9 -17.21 -0.01 3.57
C CYS A 9 -16.59 -1.15 4.42
N VAL A 10 -16.61 -1.07 5.75
CA VAL A 10 -16.16 -2.19 6.60
C VAL A 10 -17.27 -3.23 6.74
N LEU A 11 -16.91 -4.49 6.54
CA LEU A 11 -17.83 -5.62 6.48
C LEU A 11 -17.31 -6.76 7.36
N PRO A 12 -18.17 -7.74 7.74
CA PRO A 12 -17.69 -8.95 8.38
C PRO A 12 -16.57 -9.62 7.56
N PRO A 13 -15.56 -10.23 8.21
CA PRO A 13 -14.46 -10.89 7.51
C PRO A 13 -14.93 -11.91 6.47
N VAL A 14 -14.22 -11.96 5.34
CA VAL A 14 -14.49 -12.96 4.30
C VAL A 14 -14.14 -14.36 4.80
N LYS A 15 -15.00 -15.34 4.50
CA LYS A 15 -14.81 -16.75 4.90
C LYS A 15 -13.91 -17.54 3.95
N THR A 16 -13.62 -16.97 2.77
CA THR A 16 -12.84 -17.61 1.69
C THR A 16 -11.33 -17.50 1.90
N ARG A 17 -10.89 -16.85 2.98
CA ARG A 17 -9.49 -16.66 3.33
C ARG A 17 -9.28 -17.07 4.78
N ASP A 18 -8.02 -17.25 5.17
CA ASP A 18 -7.61 -17.57 6.55
C ASP A 18 -7.74 -16.35 7.49
N LEU A 19 -8.74 -15.50 7.27
CA LEU A 19 -9.07 -14.38 8.15
C LEU A 19 -9.81 -14.83 9.42
N HIS A 20 -9.88 -16.14 9.69
CA HIS A 20 -10.48 -16.70 10.89
C HIS A 20 -9.75 -17.95 11.38
N THR A 21 -9.40 -17.99 12.67
CA THR A 21 -9.24 -19.28 13.38
C THR A 21 -9.83 -19.31 14.78
N ARG A 22 -9.89 -18.21 15.56
CA ARG A 22 -10.71 -18.11 16.80
C ARG A 22 -11.21 -16.68 17.07
N TYR A 23 -12.39 -16.34 16.56
CA TYR A 23 -13.05 -15.08 16.90
C TYR A 23 -13.54 -15.14 18.36
N ALA A 24 -13.02 -14.25 19.22
CA ALA A 24 -13.34 -14.25 20.64
C ALA A 24 -13.91 -12.90 21.07
N ASN A 25 -15.09 -12.92 21.70
CA ASN A 25 -15.69 -11.74 22.31
C ASN A 25 -15.12 -11.51 23.72
N LYS A 26 -13.84 -11.14 23.80
CA LYS A 26 -13.16 -10.84 25.07
C LYS A 26 -12.08 -9.76 24.90
N PRO A 27 -11.70 -9.07 25.99
CA PRO A 27 -10.71 -8.00 25.94
C PRO A 27 -9.33 -8.49 25.49
N ALA A 28 -8.52 -7.57 24.98
CA ALA A 28 -7.18 -7.84 24.43
C ALA A 28 -6.24 -8.58 25.40
N ASP A 29 -6.32 -8.30 26.70
CA ASP A 29 -5.50 -8.96 27.73
C ASP A 29 -5.93 -10.40 28.06
N GLN A 30 -7.03 -10.87 27.48
CA GLN A 30 -7.56 -12.23 27.66
C GLN A 30 -7.49 -13.06 26.37
N LEU A 31 -6.96 -12.50 25.27
CA LEU A 31 -6.77 -13.23 24.02
C LEU A 31 -5.67 -14.28 24.16
N GLY A 32 -5.98 -15.50 23.73
CA GLY A 32 -5.01 -16.57 23.52
C GLY A 32 -4.22 -16.38 22.22
N PRO A 33 -3.20 -17.22 21.97
CA PRO A 33 -2.20 -17.04 20.92
C PRO A 33 -2.70 -16.92 19.46
N ASP A 34 -3.96 -17.27 19.18
CA ASP A 34 -4.58 -17.14 17.84
C ASP A 34 -6.00 -16.55 17.90
N GLU A 35 -6.32 -15.86 19.00
CA GLU A 35 -7.62 -15.22 19.15
C GLU A 35 -7.56 -13.75 18.77
N HIS A 36 -8.61 -13.26 18.13
CA HIS A 36 -8.82 -11.85 17.84
C HIS A 36 -10.30 -11.48 17.98
N TYR A 37 -10.58 -10.21 18.27
CA TYR A 37 -11.95 -9.70 18.45
C TYR A 37 -12.46 -8.88 17.27
N LEU A 38 -11.70 -8.77 16.16
CA LEU A 38 -12.09 -7.96 14.99
C LEU A 38 -13.39 -8.45 14.33
N PRO A 39 -14.51 -7.69 14.45
CA PRO A 39 -15.79 -8.12 13.89
C PRO A 39 -15.97 -7.66 12.44
N ARG A 40 -15.20 -6.65 12.01
CA ARG A 40 -15.37 -5.96 10.74
C ARG A 40 -14.01 -5.50 10.20
N ILE A 41 -13.85 -5.60 8.89
CA ILE A 41 -12.65 -5.23 8.14
C ILE A 41 -13.03 -4.67 6.76
N GLY A 42 -12.18 -3.83 6.19
CA GLY A 42 -12.34 -3.35 4.82
C GLY A 42 -11.73 -4.32 3.81
N CYS A 43 -12.45 -5.38 3.43
CA CYS A 43 -11.99 -6.35 2.42
C CYS A 43 -12.33 -5.92 1.00
N TYR A 44 -11.36 -5.97 0.09
CA TYR A 44 -11.59 -5.60 -1.30
C TYR A 44 -12.48 -6.60 -2.05
N ASP A 45 -12.34 -7.91 -1.78
CA ASP A 45 -13.07 -9.02 -2.43
C ASP A 45 -14.59 -9.00 -2.25
N THR A 46 -15.07 -8.20 -1.30
CA THR A 46 -16.50 -8.10 -0.99
C THR A 46 -17.24 -7.16 -1.93
N ARG A 47 -16.52 -6.45 -2.81
CA ARG A 47 -17.11 -5.55 -3.79
C ARG A 47 -17.65 -6.36 -4.97
N ASN A 48 -18.90 -6.10 -5.34
CA ASN A 48 -19.49 -6.67 -6.55
C ASN A 48 -18.90 -6.01 -7.80
N ASN A 49 -18.72 -6.79 -8.87
CA ASN A 49 -18.26 -6.33 -10.19
C ASN A 49 -16.86 -5.69 -10.22
N VAL A 50 -15.96 -6.14 -9.34
CA VAL A 50 -14.51 -5.87 -9.45
C VAL A 50 -13.77 -7.19 -9.53
N ALA A 51 -12.67 -7.21 -10.27
CA ALA A 51 -11.75 -8.34 -10.25
C ALA A 51 -11.27 -8.57 -8.82
N LYS A 52 -11.25 -9.83 -8.40
CA LYS A 52 -10.71 -10.17 -7.08
C LYS A 52 -9.18 -10.15 -7.17
N PRO A 53 -8.45 -9.69 -6.15
CA PRO A 53 -6.98 -9.77 -6.15
C PRO A 53 -6.44 -11.21 -6.21
N SER A 54 -7.29 -12.22 -5.99
CA SER A 54 -6.97 -13.64 -6.22
C SER A 54 -7.06 -14.06 -7.69
N GLU A 55 -7.84 -13.35 -8.51
CA GLU A 55 -7.92 -13.53 -9.96
C GLU A 55 -6.74 -12.81 -10.61
N PHE A 56 -6.20 -13.36 -11.70
CA PHE A 56 -5.01 -12.80 -12.37
C PHE A 56 -4.83 -13.35 -13.77
N ASP A 57 -4.55 -12.48 -14.74
CA ASP A 57 -4.19 -12.88 -16.12
C ASP A 57 -2.68 -13.19 -16.21
N ALA A 58 -2.31 -14.40 -15.78
CA ALA A 58 -0.91 -14.83 -15.76
C ALA A 58 -0.25 -14.76 -17.15
N SER A 59 -0.97 -15.15 -18.20
CA SER A 59 -0.46 -15.12 -19.57
C SER A 59 -0.12 -13.72 -20.04
N PHE A 60 -0.99 -12.75 -19.75
CA PHE A 60 -0.78 -11.36 -20.13
C PHE A 60 0.48 -10.77 -19.47
N PHE A 61 0.70 -11.08 -18.18
CA PHE A 61 1.82 -10.57 -17.41
C PHE A 61 3.10 -11.41 -17.51
N ASN A 62 3.22 -12.30 -18.51
CA ASN A 62 4.36 -13.19 -18.70
C ASN A 62 4.71 -14.03 -17.45
N CYS A 63 3.70 -14.41 -16.67
CA CYS A 63 3.85 -15.28 -15.51
C CYS A 63 3.50 -16.72 -15.91
N LEU A 64 4.41 -17.67 -15.63
CA LEU A 64 4.16 -19.08 -15.90
C LEU A 64 3.02 -19.59 -15.01
N SER A 65 2.15 -20.48 -15.52
CA SER A 65 1.00 -20.99 -14.77
C SER A 65 1.38 -21.57 -13.40
N ASP A 66 2.50 -22.30 -13.33
CA ASP A 66 2.99 -22.90 -12.08
C ASP A 66 3.53 -21.83 -11.11
N GLU A 67 4.10 -20.74 -11.63
CA GLU A 67 4.53 -19.59 -10.83
C GLU A 67 3.32 -18.82 -10.31
N ALA A 68 2.31 -18.62 -11.15
CA ALA A 68 1.12 -17.85 -10.83
C ALA A 68 0.34 -18.43 -9.64
N VAL A 69 0.41 -19.74 -9.39
CA VAL A 69 -0.21 -20.37 -8.21
C VAL A 69 0.46 -19.89 -6.91
N ALA A 70 1.78 -19.78 -6.89
CA ALA A 70 2.57 -19.35 -5.72
C ALA A 70 2.84 -17.84 -5.69
N LEU A 71 2.47 -17.11 -6.75
CA LEU A 71 2.68 -15.67 -6.86
C LEU A 71 1.81 -14.95 -5.83
N ASP A 72 2.43 -14.13 -5.02
CA ASP A 72 1.72 -13.35 -4.02
C ASP A 72 0.63 -12.45 -4.68
N PRO A 73 -0.63 -12.53 -4.23
CA PRO A 73 -1.73 -11.65 -4.67
C PRO A 73 -1.39 -10.15 -4.70
N ARG A 74 -0.51 -9.65 -3.82
CA ARG A 74 0.00 -8.27 -3.87
C ARG A 74 0.78 -8.01 -5.16
N HIS A 75 1.59 -8.95 -5.63
CA HIS A 75 2.32 -8.81 -6.89
C HIS A 75 1.37 -8.75 -8.08
N ARG A 76 0.35 -9.62 -8.07
CA ARG A 76 -0.71 -9.67 -9.10
C ARG A 76 -1.45 -8.34 -9.17
N TRP A 77 -1.90 -7.85 -8.02
CA TRP A 77 -2.65 -6.61 -7.92
C TRP A 77 -1.82 -5.40 -8.35
N ILE A 78 -0.55 -5.33 -7.97
CA ILE A 78 0.37 -4.27 -8.42
C ILE A 78 0.55 -4.29 -9.94
N LEU A 79 0.70 -5.47 -10.55
CA LEU A 79 0.85 -5.60 -12.01
C LEU A 79 -0.39 -5.04 -12.72
N GLU A 80 -1.58 -5.46 -12.31
CA GLU A 80 -2.85 -4.98 -12.87
C GLU A 80 -3.05 -3.48 -12.64
N THR A 81 -2.89 -2.99 -11.41
CA THR A 81 -3.08 -1.54 -11.15
C THR A 81 -2.03 -0.68 -11.82
N SER A 82 -0.82 -1.20 -12.06
CA SER A 82 0.20 -0.48 -12.83
C SER A 82 -0.17 -0.36 -14.30
N TRP A 83 -0.76 -1.41 -14.88
CA TRP A 83 -1.24 -1.39 -16.25
C TRP A 83 -2.39 -0.39 -16.40
N GLU A 84 -3.39 -0.49 -15.52
CA GLU A 84 -4.54 0.43 -15.47
C GLU A 84 -4.10 1.89 -15.29
N ALA A 85 -3.09 2.14 -14.46
CA ALA A 85 -2.57 3.49 -14.23
C ALA A 85 -1.86 4.06 -15.47
N LEU A 86 -1.11 3.23 -16.22
CA LEU A 86 -0.50 3.63 -17.48
C LEU A 86 -1.54 3.90 -18.56
N GLU A 87 -2.57 3.05 -18.67
CA GLU A 87 -3.71 3.30 -19.56
C GLU A 87 -4.43 4.61 -19.21
N ASN A 88 -4.68 4.86 -17.92
CA ASN A 88 -5.30 6.10 -17.45
C ASN A 88 -4.45 7.34 -17.76
N ALA A 89 -3.12 7.22 -17.67
CA ALA A 89 -2.18 8.26 -18.05
C ALA A 89 -2.06 8.46 -19.57
N GLY A 90 -2.61 7.54 -20.39
CA GLY A 90 -2.47 7.57 -21.85
C GLY A 90 -1.07 7.18 -22.33
N ILE A 91 -0.30 6.48 -21.50
CA ILE A 91 1.09 6.10 -21.79
C ILE A 91 1.13 4.64 -22.21
N ALA A 92 1.53 4.39 -23.45
CA ALA A 92 1.63 3.04 -23.96
C ALA A 92 2.78 2.29 -23.26
N PRO A 93 2.57 1.11 -22.66
CA PRO A 93 3.64 0.42 -21.93
C PRO A 93 4.88 0.10 -22.77
N ASN A 94 4.71 -0.14 -24.08
CA ASN A 94 5.81 -0.36 -25.01
C ASN A 94 6.69 0.89 -25.22
N SER A 95 6.19 2.11 -24.99
CA SER A 95 7.00 3.33 -25.06
C SER A 95 7.93 3.50 -23.86
N LEU A 96 7.73 2.72 -22.79
CA LEU A 96 8.58 2.72 -21.61
C LEU A 96 9.74 1.71 -21.71
N GLU A 97 9.73 0.82 -22.70
CA GLU A 97 10.78 -0.17 -22.87
C GLU A 97 12.15 0.50 -23.03
N ASN A 98 13.12 -0.01 -22.28
CA ASN A 98 14.49 0.49 -22.24
C ASN A 98 14.66 1.94 -21.76
N THR A 99 13.63 2.53 -21.14
CA THR A 99 13.72 3.85 -20.50
C THR A 99 14.25 3.74 -19.07
N THR A 100 14.66 4.87 -18.49
CA THR A 100 15.02 4.99 -17.07
C THR A 100 13.79 5.18 -16.17
N THR A 101 12.61 4.71 -16.57
CA THR A 101 11.41 4.79 -15.73
C THR A 101 11.64 4.07 -14.39
N GLY A 102 11.41 4.78 -13.28
CA GLY A 102 11.58 4.24 -11.94
C GLY A 102 10.34 3.49 -11.45
N VAL A 103 10.54 2.53 -10.55
CA VAL A 103 9.49 1.73 -9.89
C VAL A 103 9.67 1.82 -8.38
N PHE A 104 8.64 2.28 -7.67
CA PHE A 104 8.68 2.49 -6.23
C PHE A 104 7.46 1.84 -5.58
N ILE A 105 7.68 0.74 -4.87
CA ILE A 105 6.60 -0.07 -4.29
C ILE A 105 6.62 0.07 -2.78
N GLY A 106 5.54 0.62 -2.25
CA GLY A 106 5.22 0.58 -0.85
C GLY A 106 4.43 -0.68 -0.50
N ILE A 107 5.04 -1.57 0.28
CA ILE A 107 4.41 -2.78 0.82
C ILE A 107 4.96 -3.07 2.22
N ASN A 108 4.16 -3.67 3.10
CA ASN A 108 4.58 -4.14 4.41
C ASN A 108 4.19 -5.59 4.65
N ASN A 109 4.60 -6.15 5.80
CA ASN A 109 4.38 -7.54 6.19
C ASN A 109 5.06 -8.51 5.21
N ASP A 110 6.39 -8.51 5.26
CA ASP A 110 7.20 -9.48 4.52
C ASP A 110 6.88 -10.91 4.98
N HIS A 111 7.05 -11.86 4.06
CA HIS A 111 6.84 -13.30 4.28
C HIS A 111 5.41 -13.77 4.62
N GLU A 112 4.41 -12.88 4.80
CA GLU A 112 3.04 -13.31 5.19
C GLU A 112 2.45 -14.35 4.21
N HIS A 113 2.63 -14.15 2.91
CA HIS A 113 2.18 -15.11 1.90
C HIS A 113 3.04 -16.38 1.87
N GLU A 114 4.36 -16.25 2.05
CA GLU A 114 5.28 -17.39 2.11
C GLU A 114 4.94 -18.33 3.27
N ASP A 115 4.64 -17.77 4.44
CA ASP A 115 4.22 -18.52 5.63
C ASP A 115 2.87 -19.21 5.39
N LEU A 116 1.92 -18.57 4.72
CA LEU A 116 0.67 -19.21 4.33
C LEU A 116 0.90 -20.40 3.39
N LEU A 117 1.80 -20.28 2.41
CA LEU A 117 2.13 -21.39 1.51
C LEU A 117 2.73 -22.57 2.30
N LYS A 118 3.64 -22.30 3.24
CA LYS A 118 4.22 -23.31 4.13
C LYS A 118 3.17 -24.01 4.98
N ASP A 119 2.23 -23.26 5.57
CA ASP A 119 1.14 -23.81 6.37
C ASP A 119 0.22 -24.72 5.55
N CYS A 120 0.05 -24.42 4.26
CA CYS A 120 -0.68 -25.26 3.29
C CYS A 120 0.15 -26.45 2.75
N GLY A 121 1.39 -26.64 3.20
CA GLY A 121 2.30 -27.67 2.68
C GLY A 121 2.78 -27.41 1.25
N ILE A 122 2.61 -26.20 0.74
CA ILE A 122 3.07 -25.78 -0.58
C ILE A 122 4.49 -25.26 -0.42
N ILE A 123 5.45 -25.93 -1.07
CA ILE A 123 6.83 -25.48 -1.15
C ILE A 123 7.00 -24.85 -2.53
N PRO A 124 7.09 -23.52 -2.63
CA PRO A 124 7.45 -22.86 -3.88
C PRO A 124 8.81 -23.39 -4.36
N PRO A 125 9.04 -23.54 -5.67
CA PRO A 125 10.37 -23.86 -6.18
C PRO A 125 11.45 -22.93 -5.59
N LEU A 126 12.64 -23.46 -5.29
CA LEU A 126 13.75 -22.77 -4.59
C LEU A 126 14.16 -21.41 -5.20
N ALA A 127 13.73 -21.10 -6.43
CA ALA A 127 14.03 -19.87 -7.17
C ALA A 127 12.89 -18.81 -7.11
N SER A 128 11.91 -18.96 -6.21
CA SER A 128 10.67 -18.20 -6.32
C SER A 128 10.79 -16.72 -5.94
N HIS A 129 11.03 -15.88 -6.95
CA HIS A 129 10.68 -14.45 -6.97
C HIS A 129 9.16 -14.18 -6.77
N ALA A 130 8.39 -15.23 -6.52
CA ALA A 130 6.94 -15.23 -6.41
C ALA A 130 6.44 -14.67 -5.07
N THR A 131 7.21 -14.83 -3.99
CA THR A 131 6.80 -14.39 -2.63
C THR A 131 7.70 -13.32 -2.03
N ALA A 132 8.94 -13.17 -2.51
CA ALA A 132 9.89 -12.23 -1.96
C ALA A 132 9.51 -10.77 -2.27
N GLN A 133 9.35 -9.96 -1.22
CA GLN A 133 9.04 -8.52 -1.37
C GLN A 133 10.08 -7.75 -2.20
N SER A 134 11.35 -8.13 -2.10
CA SER A 134 12.44 -7.56 -2.90
C SER A 134 12.25 -7.77 -4.41
N SER A 135 11.50 -8.80 -4.81
CA SER A 135 11.27 -9.11 -6.22
C SER A 135 10.12 -8.33 -6.84
N ILE A 136 9.32 -7.60 -6.06
CA ILE A 136 8.10 -6.93 -6.55
C ILE A 136 8.41 -5.79 -7.50
N ALA A 137 9.23 -4.83 -7.04
CA ALA A 137 9.64 -3.71 -7.88
C ALA A 137 10.40 -4.23 -9.11
N GLY A 138 11.30 -5.21 -8.91
CA GLY A 138 12.03 -5.88 -9.99
C GLY A 138 11.13 -6.58 -11.00
N ARG A 139 10.00 -7.16 -10.58
CA ARG A 139 9.03 -7.81 -11.47
C ARG A 139 8.34 -6.80 -12.39
N LEU A 140 7.98 -5.63 -11.88
CA LEU A 140 7.43 -4.56 -12.72
C LEU A 140 8.49 -4.03 -13.68
N SER A 141 9.71 -3.78 -13.19
CA SER A 141 10.82 -3.39 -14.06
C SER A 141 11.11 -4.43 -15.13
N TYR A 142 11.04 -5.73 -14.81
CA TYR A 142 11.21 -6.82 -15.76
C TYR A 142 10.10 -6.85 -16.81
N PHE A 143 8.83 -6.79 -16.38
CA PHE A 143 7.68 -6.85 -17.27
C PHE A 143 7.66 -5.69 -18.28
N TYR A 144 7.92 -4.47 -17.81
CA TYR A 144 7.96 -3.27 -18.65
C TYR A 144 9.34 -2.99 -19.28
N LYS A 145 10.35 -3.83 -19.02
CA LYS A 145 11.75 -3.70 -19.52
C LYS A 145 12.39 -2.34 -19.16
N LEU A 146 12.31 -1.95 -17.89
CA LEU A 146 12.76 -0.66 -17.38
C LEU A 146 14.19 -0.74 -16.80
N PHE A 147 14.95 0.33 -16.96
CA PHE A 147 16.32 0.47 -16.41
C PHE A 147 16.44 1.52 -15.31
N GLY A 148 15.33 2.12 -14.87
CA GLY A 148 15.33 3.11 -13.78
C GLY A 148 15.50 2.51 -12.38
N PRO A 149 15.52 3.37 -11.33
CA PRO A 149 15.52 2.92 -9.94
C PRO A 149 14.35 2.00 -9.65
N SER A 150 14.59 0.91 -8.92
CA SER A 150 13.55 -0.08 -8.61
C SER A 150 13.64 -0.47 -7.13
N TYR A 151 12.72 0.05 -6.32
CA TYR A 151 12.76 -0.07 -4.87
C TYR A 151 11.46 -0.59 -4.29
N THR A 152 11.59 -1.55 -3.37
CA THR A 152 10.55 -1.93 -2.42
C THR A 152 10.85 -1.23 -1.09
N ILE A 153 9.84 -0.58 -0.51
CA ILE A 153 9.96 0.27 0.69
C ILE A 153 8.96 -0.23 1.72
N ASP A 154 9.43 -0.45 2.96
CA ASP A 154 8.58 -0.71 4.13
C ASP A 154 8.91 0.30 5.25
N THR A 155 7.94 1.15 5.54
CA THR A 155 7.91 2.07 6.70
C THR A 155 6.59 1.91 7.46
N ALA A 156 6.05 0.68 7.53
CA ALA A 156 4.78 0.32 8.14
C ALA A 156 3.57 1.07 7.56
N CYS A 157 2.94 1.97 8.32
CA CYS A 157 1.72 2.66 7.89
C CYS A 157 2.00 3.77 6.86
N SER A 158 3.22 4.30 6.81
CA SER A 158 3.62 5.38 5.89
C SER A 158 4.26 4.89 4.60
N THR A 159 4.24 3.58 4.38
CA THR A 159 4.94 2.91 3.29
C THR A 159 4.59 3.48 1.90
N GLY A 160 3.29 3.67 1.59
CA GLY A 160 2.87 4.26 0.31
C GLY A 160 3.36 5.70 0.11
N SER A 161 3.23 6.55 1.14
CA SER A 161 3.74 7.94 1.08
C SER A 161 5.26 8.01 1.04
N SER A 162 5.95 7.03 1.63
CA SER A 162 7.41 6.92 1.59
C SER A 162 7.88 6.51 0.19
N ALA A 163 7.19 5.59 -0.47
CA ALA A 163 7.43 5.26 -1.88
C ALA A 163 7.23 6.47 -2.80
N LEU A 164 6.15 7.23 -2.59
CA LEU A 164 5.89 8.48 -3.32
C LEU A 164 6.99 9.52 -3.09
N HIS A 165 7.42 9.69 -1.85
CA HIS A 165 8.51 10.62 -1.51
C HIS A 165 9.81 10.23 -2.20
N SER A 166 10.21 8.95 -2.13
CA SER A 166 11.41 8.44 -2.77
C SER A 166 11.39 8.62 -4.29
N ALA A 167 10.25 8.34 -4.93
CA ALA A 167 10.05 8.58 -6.35
C ALA A 167 10.26 10.06 -6.73
N CYS A 168 9.64 10.97 -5.96
CA CYS A 168 9.85 12.41 -6.16
C CYS A 168 11.32 12.81 -6.00
N GLN A 169 12.05 12.24 -5.03
CA GLN A 169 13.48 12.54 -4.86
C GLN A 169 14.30 12.02 -6.05
N SER A 170 14.10 10.77 -6.49
CA SER A 170 14.81 10.20 -7.65
C SER A 170 14.56 10.99 -8.93
N MET A 171 13.32 11.44 -9.17
CA MET A 171 13.00 12.28 -10.33
C MET A 171 13.66 13.67 -10.26
N GLN A 172 13.74 14.26 -9.06
CA GLN A 172 14.42 15.55 -8.83
C GLN A 172 15.94 15.45 -8.98
N CYS A 173 16.53 14.30 -8.64
CA CYS A 173 17.94 14.01 -8.85
C CYS A 173 18.30 13.67 -10.30
N GLY A 174 17.30 13.41 -11.15
CA GLY A 174 17.50 13.00 -12.54
C GLY A 174 17.78 11.50 -12.71
N ASP A 175 17.51 10.68 -11.69
CA ASP A 175 17.67 9.22 -11.80
C ASP A 175 16.60 8.59 -12.71
N CYS A 176 15.45 9.26 -12.86
CA CYS A 176 14.35 8.84 -13.73
C CYS A 176 13.50 10.04 -14.18
N ASP A 177 12.90 9.94 -15.37
CA ASP A 177 12.03 10.98 -15.94
C ASP A 177 10.53 10.73 -15.72
N LEU A 178 10.21 9.46 -15.51
CA LEU A 178 8.88 8.93 -15.21
C LEU A 178 9.03 7.92 -14.06
N SER A 179 8.03 7.82 -13.20
CA SER A 179 8.01 6.75 -12.19
C SER A 179 6.63 6.15 -11.99
N VAL A 180 6.62 4.84 -11.77
CA VAL A 180 5.44 4.07 -11.35
C VAL A 180 5.56 3.85 -9.84
N VAL A 181 4.63 4.42 -9.09
CA VAL A 181 4.61 4.36 -7.62
C VAL A 181 3.39 3.61 -7.18
N THR A 182 3.54 2.51 -6.43
CA THR A 182 2.38 1.73 -5.96
C THR A 182 2.40 1.55 -4.46
N GLY A 183 1.26 1.71 -3.80
CA GLY A 183 1.06 1.29 -2.41
C GLY A 183 0.05 0.14 -2.35
N VAL A 184 0.40 -0.95 -1.68
CA VAL A 184 -0.48 -2.12 -1.56
C VAL A 184 -0.59 -2.64 -0.12
N LYS A 185 -1.80 -3.02 0.26
CA LYS A 185 -2.11 -3.84 1.44
C LYS A 185 -3.13 -4.90 1.07
N TYR A 186 -2.78 -6.14 1.34
CA TYR A 186 -3.68 -7.29 1.23
C TYR A 186 -3.47 -8.15 2.48
N MET A 187 -4.54 -8.77 2.95
CA MET A 187 -4.58 -9.56 4.18
C MET A 187 -4.84 -11.03 3.85
N TYR A 188 -3.89 -11.88 4.22
CA TYR A 188 -3.90 -13.31 3.91
C TYR A 188 -4.45 -14.13 5.07
N SER A 189 -3.97 -13.80 6.27
CA SER A 189 -4.15 -14.60 7.48
C SER A 189 -4.59 -13.76 8.67
N SER A 190 -5.30 -14.40 9.58
CA SER A 190 -5.72 -13.89 10.88
C SER A 190 -4.56 -13.63 11.84
N LYS A 191 -3.34 -14.10 11.54
CA LYS A 191 -2.13 -13.85 12.34
C LYS A 191 -1.87 -12.35 12.57
N GLU A 192 -2.09 -11.51 11.57
CA GLU A 192 -1.93 -10.06 11.71
C GLU A 192 -3.02 -9.42 12.60
N PHE A 193 -4.22 -9.99 12.57
CA PHE A 193 -5.32 -9.57 13.44
C PHE A 193 -5.02 -9.87 14.89
N HIS A 194 -4.50 -11.06 15.18
CA HIS A 194 -4.08 -11.41 16.53
C HIS A 194 -3.05 -10.41 17.07
N LYS A 195 -1.96 -10.15 16.33
CA LYS A 195 -0.89 -9.22 16.74
C LYS A 195 -1.43 -7.83 17.08
N THR A 196 -2.23 -7.25 16.18
CA THR A 196 -2.76 -5.90 16.35
C THR A 196 -3.83 -5.80 17.45
N CYS A 197 -4.66 -6.84 17.63
CA CYS A 197 -5.62 -6.92 18.72
C CYS A 197 -4.94 -7.04 20.09
N ALA A 198 -3.92 -7.91 20.20
CA ALA A 198 -3.14 -8.10 21.41
C ALA A 198 -2.38 -6.82 21.80
N ALA A 199 -1.91 -6.06 20.80
CA ALA A 199 -1.28 -4.75 20.99
C ALA A 199 -2.28 -3.61 21.28
N ARG A 200 -3.59 -3.89 21.35
CA ARG A 200 -4.66 -2.90 21.57
C ARG A 200 -4.68 -1.78 20.54
N MET A 201 -4.29 -2.08 19.30
CA MET A 201 -4.22 -1.09 18.22
C MET A 201 -5.55 -0.98 17.43
N THR A 202 -6.32 -2.06 17.41
CA THR A 202 -7.54 -2.17 16.63
C THR A 202 -8.78 -1.83 17.45
N SER A 203 -9.74 -1.16 16.80
CA SER A 203 -11.06 -0.90 17.40
C SER A 203 -11.84 -2.20 17.57
N PRO A 204 -12.38 -2.51 18.76
CA PRO A 204 -13.33 -3.61 18.96
C PRO A 204 -14.60 -3.47 18.12
N ASN A 205 -14.94 -2.24 17.70
CA ASN A 205 -16.07 -1.96 16.83
C ASN A 205 -15.75 -2.10 15.34
N GLY A 206 -14.48 -2.32 14.98
CA GLY A 206 -14.00 -2.45 13.61
C GLY A 206 -14.20 -1.17 12.80
N ARG A 207 -14.04 0.00 13.42
CA ARG A 207 -14.17 1.32 12.78
C ARG A 207 -13.03 2.24 13.21
N CYS A 208 -12.48 3.04 12.29
CA CYS A 208 -11.72 4.23 12.64
C CYS A 208 -12.72 5.36 13.01
N ALA A 209 -12.86 5.68 14.29
CA ALA A 209 -13.70 6.78 14.75
C ALA A 209 -12.89 8.09 14.81
N THR A 210 -12.30 8.46 13.66
CA THR A 210 -11.31 9.53 13.54
C THR A 210 -11.83 10.86 14.10
N PHE A 211 -11.10 11.42 15.08
CA PHE A 211 -11.44 12.66 15.78
C PHE A 211 -12.70 12.60 16.66
N ASP A 212 -13.31 11.43 16.83
CA ASP A 212 -14.46 11.24 17.72
C ASP A 212 -13.99 10.93 19.16
N THR A 213 -14.72 11.41 20.15
CA THR A 213 -14.54 11.03 21.57
C THR A 213 -14.60 9.52 21.83
N LYS A 214 -15.19 8.75 20.91
CA LYS A 214 -15.32 7.29 20.95
C LYS A 214 -14.19 6.55 20.22
N ALA A 215 -13.14 7.25 19.81
CA ALA A 215 -11.94 6.65 19.24
C ALA A 215 -11.33 5.61 20.18
N ASP A 216 -11.27 4.36 19.69
CA ASP A 216 -10.82 3.18 20.46
C ASP A 216 -9.87 2.27 19.66
N GLY A 217 -9.28 2.81 18.58
CA GLY A 217 -8.35 2.11 17.68
C GLY A 217 -8.77 2.21 16.21
N PHE A 218 -8.02 1.53 15.32
CA PHE A 218 -8.29 1.54 13.88
C PHE A 218 -9.00 0.27 13.38
N ALA A 219 -9.62 0.37 12.20
CA ALA A 219 -10.12 -0.77 11.44
C ALA A 219 -9.12 -1.18 10.36
N GLN A 220 -8.85 -2.48 10.24
CA GLN A 220 -7.98 -2.98 9.17
C GLN A 220 -8.68 -2.93 7.81
N SER A 221 -7.93 -2.64 6.75
CA SER A 221 -8.45 -2.61 5.39
C SER A 221 -7.39 -2.96 4.35
N GLU A 222 -7.87 -3.27 3.15
CA GLU A 222 -7.07 -3.61 1.97
C GLU A 222 -7.19 -2.55 0.89
N GLY A 223 -6.19 -2.47 0.02
CA GLY A 223 -6.19 -1.59 -1.12
C GLY A 223 -4.89 -1.68 -1.91
N CYS A 224 -4.98 -1.44 -3.22
CA CYS A 224 -3.84 -1.14 -4.07
C CYS A 224 -4.11 0.17 -4.79
N VAL A 225 -3.10 1.03 -4.89
CA VAL A 225 -3.16 2.27 -5.66
C VAL A 225 -1.83 2.48 -6.36
N THR A 226 -1.88 2.75 -7.66
CA THR A 226 -0.70 3.09 -8.46
C THR A 226 -0.83 4.50 -9.01
N PHE A 227 0.26 5.28 -8.90
CA PHE A 227 0.43 6.59 -9.51
C PHE A 227 1.51 6.51 -10.59
N VAL A 228 1.27 7.19 -11.71
CA VAL A 228 2.30 7.49 -12.70
C VAL A 228 2.72 8.94 -12.51
N LEU A 229 3.99 9.15 -12.15
CA LEU A 229 4.54 10.48 -11.94
C LEU A 229 5.42 10.87 -13.12
N LYS A 230 5.33 12.14 -13.49
CA LYS A 230 6.15 12.78 -14.52
C LYS A 230 6.51 14.18 -14.07
N ARG A 231 7.64 14.71 -14.53
CA ARG A 231 7.95 16.13 -14.29
C ARG A 231 6.90 16.99 -14.96
N LEU A 232 6.51 18.07 -14.29
CA LEU A 232 5.43 18.95 -14.76
C LEU A 232 5.70 19.50 -16.16
N ASP A 233 6.92 19.98 -16.42
CA ASP A 233 7.30 20.53 -17.72
C ASP A 233 7.20 19.49 -18.84
N ASP A 234 7.59 18.24 -18.57
CA ASP A 234 7.47 17.13 -19.53
C ASP A 234 6.00 16.72 -19.72
N ALA A 235 5.18 16.76 -18.67
CA ALA A 235 3.75 16.48 -18.76
C ALA A 235 3.01 17.54 -19.60
N VAL A 236 3.36 18.82 -19.42
CA VAL A 236 2.82 19.92 -20.22
C VAL A 236 3.30 19.82 -21.68
N ARG A 237 4.59 19.55 -21.91
CA ARG A 237 5.15 19.39 -23.26
C ARG A 237 4.43 18.29 -24.04
N ASP A 238 4.20 17.16 -23.40
CA ASP A 238 3.62 15.97 -24.04
C ASP A 238 2.07 15.99 -24.01
N ASN A 239 1.47 17.04 -23.45
CA ASN A 239 0.02 17.24 -23.35
C ASN A 239 -0.69 16.11 -22.60
N ASP A 240 -0.07 15.66 -21.49
CA ASP A 240 -0.64 14.64 -20.62
C ASP A 240 -1.85 15.18 -19.83
N ASN A 241 -2.76 14.29 -19.44
CA ASN A 241 -3.83 14.62 -18.52
C ASN A 241 -3.31 14.72 -17.08
N ILE A 242 -2.95 15.93 -16.64
CA ILE A 242 -2.39 16.17 -15.31
C ILE A 242 -3.50 16.16 -14.24
N LEU A 243 -3.52 15.12 -13.41
CA LEU A 243 -4.51 14.98 -12.33
C LEU A 243 -4.22 15.88 -11.11
N ALA A 244 -2.94 16.05 -10.76
CA ALA A 244 -2.49 16.86 -9.64
C ALA A 244 -0.99 17.17 -9.77
N VAL A 245 -0.52 18.18 -9.02
CA VAL A 245 0.91 18.53 -8.93
C VAL A 245 1.39 18.33 -7.49
N ILE A 246 2.47 17.57 -7.33
CA ILE A 246 3.14 17.39 -6.04
C ILE A 246 4.09 18.56 -5.84
N LEU A 247 3.66 19.58 -5.08
CA LEU A 247 4.48 20.77 -4.82
C LEU A 247 5.67 20.48 -3.89
N GLY A 248 5.51 19.58 -2.92
CA GLY A 248 6.57 19.21 -2.00
C GLY A 248 6.23 18.01 -1.13
N SER A 249 7.25 17.21 -0.81
CA SER A 249 7.12 16.03 0.06
C SER A 249 8.29 15.94 1.04
N ALA A 250 8.04 15.36 2.21
CA ALA A 250 9.03 15.15 3.24
C ALA A 250 8.81 13.83 3.98
N SER A 251 9.90 13.16 4.31
CA SER A 251 9.95 12.04 5.25
C SER A 251 10.79 12.42 6.47
N GLY A 252 10.49 11.79 7.61
CA GLY A 252 11.10 12.07 8.91
C GLY A 252 10.74 11.02 9.96
N GLN A 253 11.42 11.08 11.11
CA GLN A 253 11.22 10.17 12.23
C GLN A 253 10.82 10.96 13.50
N SER A 254 10.08 10.31 14.39
CA SER A 254 9.60 10.86 15.65
C SER A 254 10.67 11.16 16.72
N GLY A 255 11.91 10.68 16.58
CA GLY A 255 12.98 10.86 17.56
C GLY A 255 12.68 10.23 18.92
N LEU A 256 13.26 10.79 19.99
CA LEU A 256 13.02 10.33 21.37
C LEU A 256 11.58 10.66 21.80
N ARG A 257 10.87 9.65 22.34
CA ARG A 257 9.49 9.75 22.83
C ARG A 257 9.20 8.62 23.83
N GLN A 258 7.98 8.57 24.37
CA GLN A 258 7.58 7.66 25.44
C GLN A 258 7.76 6.17 25.10
N SER A 259 7.62 5.78 23.83
CA SER A 259 7.89 4.43 23.35
C SER A 259 8.24 4.42 21.86
N ILE A 260 8.74 3.30 21.34
CA ILE A 260 9.02 3.13 19.91
C ILE A 260 7.76 3.23 19.04
N SER A 261 6.56 3.00 19.58
CA SER A 261 5.31 3.08 18.82
C SER A 261 4.55 4.40 19.05
N ALA A 262 4.90 5.18 20.08
CA ALA A 262 4.22 6.43 20.37
C ALA A 262 4.46 7.48 19.26
N PRO A 263 3.43 8.26 18.88
CA PRO A 263 3.58 9.39 17.96
C PRO A 263 4.37 10.54 18.62
N SER A 264 4.86 11.49 17.81
CA SER A 264 5.50 12.73 18.28
C SER A 264 4.92 13.93 17.54
N SER A 265 4.42 14.90 18.29
CA SER A 265 3.98 16.20 17.78
C SER A 265 5.13 16.97 17.12
N GLU A 266 6.32 16.88 17.69
CA GLU A 266 7.52 17.57 17.21
C GLU A 266 7.96 16.99 15.87
N GLY A 267 8.06 15.66 15.78
CA GLY A 267 8.42 14.96 14.54
C GLY A 267 7.43 15.23 13.41
N GLN A 268 6.13 15.20 13.70
CA GLN A 268 5.09 15.55 12.73
C GLN A 268 5.20 17.02 12.28
N THR A 269 5.38 17.95 13.23
CA THR A 269 5.55 19.39 12.94
C THR A 269 6.76 19.66 12.05
N ILE A 270 7.89 19.00 12.31
CA ILE A 270 9.11 19.14 11.51
C ILE A 270 8.86 18.65 10.08
N SER A 271 8.25 17.48 9.92
CA SER A 271 7.97 16.89 8.60
C SER A 271 6.99 17.75 7.79
N ILE A 272 5.90 18.22 8.40
CA ILE A 272 4.92 19.09 7.75
C ILE A 272 5.57 20.41 7.32
N LYS A 273 6.29 21.09 8.21
CA LYS A 273 7.00 22.35 7.88
C LYS A 273 8.02 22.15 6.76
N ARG A 274 8.72 21.01 6.72
CA ARG A 274 9.67 20.68 5.66
C ARG A 274 8.97 20.48 4.32
N ALA A 275 7.85 19.76 4.28
CA ALA A 275 7.07 19.57 3.06
C ALA A 275 6.54 20.91 2.53
N MET A 276 5.99 21.76 3.41
CA MET A 276 5.51 23.10 3.05
C MET A 276 6.62 24.02 2.56
N LYS A 277 7.78 24.00 3.22
CA LYS A 277 8.95 24.78 2.77
C LYS A 277 9.40 24.35 1.38
N LYS A 278 9.45 23.03 1.10
CA LYS A 278 9.76 22.51 -0.24
C LYS A 278 8.71 22.91 -1.27
N ALA A 279 7.44 22.95 -0.87
CA ALA A 279 6.33 23.38 -1.71
C ALA A 279 6.26 24.90 -1.92
N GLY A 280 6.97 25.71 -1.14
CA GLY A 280 6.92 27.17 -1.22
C GLY A 280 5.57 27.76 -0.79
N ILE A 281 4.83 27.08 0.10
CA ILE A 281 3.49 27.50 0.54
C ILE A 281 3.43 27.84 2.03
N THR A 282 2.43 28.63 2.39
CA THR A 282 2.06 29.01 3.76
C THR A 282 0.82 28.21 4.24
N PRO A 283 0.60 28.07 5.56
CA PRO A 283 -0.55 27.32 6.08
C PRO A 283 -1.90 27.82 5.56
N GLU A 284 -2.02 29.13 5.36
CA GLU A 284 -3.26 29.81 4.92
C GLU A 284 -3.65 29.42 3.49
N GLN A 285 -2.72 28.87 2.69
CA GLN A 285 -2.99 28.38 1.34
C GLN A 285 -3.52 26.94 1.31
N VAL A 286 -3.53 26.23 2.44
CA VAL A 286 -4.00 24.84 2.53
C VAL A 286 -5.49 24.82 2.85
N SER A 287 -6.31 24.38 1.89
CA SER A 287 -7.76 24.30 2.07
C SER A 287 -8.24 22.97 2.65
N PHE A 288 -7.41 21.92 2.61
CA PHE A 288 -7.78 20.58 3.05
C PHE A 288 -6.57 19.80 3.54
N VAL A 289 -6.76 18.98 4.58
CA VAL A 289 -5.75 18.08 5.13
C VAL A 289 -6.35 16.68 5.26
N GLU A 290 -5.83 15.74 4.46
CA GLU A 290 -6.07 14.32 4.66
C GLU A 290 -5.16 13.83 5.79
N ALA A 291 -5.71 13.66 6.99
CA ALA A 291 -4.94 13.26 8.16
C ALA A 291 -4.66 11.74 8.18
N HIS A 292 -3.64 11.31 8.93
CA HIS A 292 -3.39 9.88 9.15
C HIS A 292 -4.59 9.17 9.79
N GLY A 293 -5.24 9.86 10.75
CA GLY A 293 -6.63 9.61 11.11
C GLY A 293 -6.98 8.20 11.59
N THR A 294 -6.13 7.55 12.40
CA THR A 294 -6.30 6.14 12.81
C THR A 294 -7.48 5.87 13.74
N GLY A 295 -8.21 6.89 14.20
CA GLY A 295 -9.22 6.78 15.25
C GLY A 295 -8.88 7.77 16.33
#